data_AF-A0A0D2U6I2-F1
#
_entry.id   AF-A0A0D2U6I2-F1
#
_cell.length_a   1.000
_cell.length_b   1.000
_cell.length_c   1.000
_cell.angle_alpha   90.00
_cell.angle_beta   90.00
_cell.angle_gamma   90.00
#
_symmetry.space_group_name_H-M   'P 1'
#
loop_
_entity.id
_entity.type
_entity.pdbx_description
1 polymer ?
#
loop_
_entity_poly.entity_id
_entity_poly.type
_entity_poly.pdbx_seq_one_letter_code
_entity_poly.pdbx_strand_id
1 'polypeptide(L)'
;MDDNEAPTFEPDLIRAIFKHIWIKKAQERERNGFPNTEAGDSEVGAGTSKKNRPTSANTNALKLSCELLRIFITEAIQRAGTIAEAEGSTMIEPTHLERILPQLLLDF
;
A
#
# COMPACT_ATOMS: atom_id res chain seq x y z
N MET A 1 -12.04 29.34 -1.16
CA MET A 1 -12.04 28.13 -2.00
C MET A 1 -11.55 27.03 -1.08
N ASP A 2 -12.42 26.05 -0.82
CA ASP A 2 -12.29 24.87 0.06
C ASP A 2 -11.05 24.75 0.97
N ASP A 3 -11.22 25.13 2.24
CA ASP A 3 -10.37 24.73 3.38
C ASP A 3 -11.04 23.60 4.20
N ASN A 4 -11.72 22.65 3.54
CA ASN A 4 -12.45 21.57 4.22
C ASN A 4 -12.06 20.15 3.76
N GLU A 5 -10.87 19.99 3.18
CA GLU A 5 -10.31 18.67 2.89
C GLU A 5 -9.47 18.22 4.10
N ALA A 6 -9.81 17.07 4.69
CA ALA A 6 -9.06 16.50 5.79
C ALA A 6 -7.59 16.29 5.36
N PRO A 7 -6.60 16.54 6.24
CA PRO A 7 -5.20 16.38 5.88
C PRO A 7 -4.95 14.95 5.36
N THR A 8 -4.41 14.86 4.14
CA THR A 8 -4.15 13.59 3.43
C THR A 8 -2.70 13.52 2.95
N PHE A 9 -2.32 12.37 2.42
CA PHE A 9 -0.96 12.14 1.91
C PHE A 9 -0.72 12.87 0.59
N GLU A 10 0.49 13.39 0.41
CA GLU A 10 0.94 13.93 -0.87
C GLU A 10 1.07 12.81 -1.92
N PRO A 11 0.48 12.93 -3.12
CA PRO A 11 0.54 11.90 -4.15
C PRO A 11 1.96 11.49 -4.55
N ASP A 12 2.91 12.42 -4.51
CA ASP A 12 4.31 12.15 -4.85
C ASP A 12 5.03 11.32 -3.76
N LEU A 13 4.65 11.49 -2.50
CA LEU A 13 5.14 10.64 -1.42
C LEU A 13 4.63 9.20 -1.60
N ILE A 14 3.33 9.04 -1.88
CA ILE A 14 2.75 7.71 -2.14
C ILE A 14 3.40 7.06 -3.38
N ARG A 15 3.63 7.84 -4.43
CA ARG A 15 4.37 7.37 -5.61
C ARG A 15 5.77 6.89 -5.24
N ALA A 16 6.49 7.61 -4.38
CA ALA A 16 7.82 7.24 -3.94
C ALA A 16 7.81 5.92 -3.15
N ILE A 17 6.85 5.74 -2.23
CA ILE A 17 6.66 4.50 -1.46
C ILE A 17 6.41 3.32 -2.42
N PHE A 18 5.46 3.45 -3.34
CA PHE A 18 5.16 2.39 -4.31
C PHE A 18 6.35 2.05 -5.20
N LYS A 19 7.03 3.07 -5.73
CA LYS A 19 8.21 2.89 -6.59
C LYS A 19 9.32 2.14 -5.87
N HIS A 20 9.56 2.44 -4.59
CA HIS A 20 10.56 1.74 -3.78
C HIS A 20 10.27 0.23 -3.70
N ILE A 21 9.02 -0.15 -3.39
CA ILE A 21 8.60 -1.56 -3.30
C ILE A 21 8.65 -2.26 -4.67
N TRP A 22 8.21 -1.59 -5.74
CA TRP A 22 8.24 -2.18 -7.09
C TRP A 22 9.66 -2.42 -7.60
N ILE A 23 10.60 -1.52 -7.34
CA ILE A 23 12.01 -1.69 -7.70
C ILE A 23 12.59 -2.89 -6.94
N LYS A 24 12.36 -2.96 -5.63
CA LYS A 24 12.83 -4.08 -4.80
C LYS A 24 12.28 -5.42 -5.31
N LYS A 25 10.98 -5.51 -5.61
CA LYS A 25 10.35 -6.72 -6.16
C LYS A 25 10.83 -7.07 -7.58
N ALA A 26 11.16 -6.09 -8.41
CA ALA A 26 11.74 -6.34 -9.73
C ALA A 26 13.12 -7.01 -9.60
N GLN A 27 13.98 -6.47 -8.74
CA GLN A 27 15.31 -7.02 -8.47
C GLN A 27 15.26 -8.44 -7.86
N GLU A 28 14.30 -8.70 -6.97
CA GLU A 28 14.08 -10.04 -6.39
C GLU A 28 13.72 -11.08 -7.46
N ARG A 29 12.90 -10.71 -8.46
CA ARG A 29 12.54 -11.60 -9.57
C ARG A 29 13.72 -11.91 -10.48
N GLU A 30 14.54 -10.90 -10.78
CA GLU A 30 15.76 -11.09 -11.59
C GLU A 30 16.78 -11.99 -10.86
N ARG A 31 16.92 -11.84 -9.55
CA ARG A 31 17.84 -12.65 -8.73
C ARG A 31 17.39 -14.10 -8.57
N ASN A 32 16.08 -14.35 -8.41
CA ASN A 32 15.56 -15.68 -8.13
C ASN A 32 15.41 -16.56 -9.39
N GLY A 33 15.75 -16.05 -10.58
CA GLY A 33 15.86 -16.85 -11.80
C GLY A 33 14.59 -17.57 -12.25
N PHE A 34 13.40 -17.22 -11.74
CA PHE A 34 12.15 -17.80 -12.20
C PHE A 34 11.96 -17.49 -13.69
N PRO A 35 12.00 -18.50 -14.58
CA PRO A 35 11.49 -18.31 -15.93
C PRO A 35 9.99 -18.02 -15.80
N ASN A 36 9.45 -17.20 -16.71
CA ASN A 36 8.01 -17.08 -16.83
C ASN A 36 7.42 -18.48 -17.11
N THR A 37 6.92 -19.18 -16.10
CA THR A 37 6.18 -20.44 -16.29
C THR A 37 4.81 -20.10 -16.87
N GLU A 38 4.77 -20.14 -18.20
CA GLU A 38 3.72 -20.73 -19.05
C GLU A 38 2.26 -20.52 -18.62
N ALA A 39 1.64 -19.50 -19.20
CA ALA A 39 0.21 -19.56 -19.52
C ALA A 39 0.09 -19.84 -21.01
N GLY A 40 -0.29 -21.08 -21.34
CA GLY A 40 -1.04 -21.51 -22.52
C GLY A 40 -0.61 -20.98 -23.89
N ASP A 41 -0.05 -21.88 -24.69
CA ASP A 41 0.15 -21.74 -26.13
C ASP A 41 -1.10 -21.23 -26.86
N SER A 42 -0.95 -20.13 -27.59
CA SER A 42 -1.68 -19.82 -28.81
C SER A 42 -0.84 -18.84 -29.62
N GLU A 43 -0.15 -19.42 -30.61
CA GLU A 43 0.72 -18.74 -31.55
C GLU A 43 -0.04 -17.68 -32.37
N VAL A 44 0.60 -16.53 -32.59
CA VAL A 44 0.96 -15.96 -33.90
C VAL A 44 1.30 -14.47 -33.71
N GLY A 45 2.54 -14.10 -34.05
CA GLY A 45 2.82 -12.74 -34.55
C GLY A 45 3.70 -11.85 -33.66
N ALA A 46 4.87 -11.53 -34.22
CA ALA A 46 5.75 -10.40 -33.89
C ALA A 46 6.45 -10.43 -32.52
N GLY A 47 7.75 -10.74 -32.58
CA GLY A 47 8.68 -10.59 -31.45
C GLY A 47 8.75 -9.14 -30.97
N THR A 48 8.02 -8.82 -29.91
CA THR A 48 8.40 -7.75 -29.01
C THR A 48 9.29 -8.38 -27.96
N SER A 49 10.60 -8.07 -28.00
CA SER A 49 11.49 -8.25 -26.86
C SER A 49 10.71 -7.88 -25.60
N LYS A 50 10.48 -8.84 -24.69
CA LYS A 50 9.71 -8.63 -23.45
C LYS A 50 10.53 -7.73 -22.53
N LYS A 51 10.69 -6.47 -22.92
CA LYS A 51 11.32 -5.43 -22.12
C LYS A 51 10.42 -5.26 -20.92
N ASN A 52 10.88 -5.73 -19.75
CA ASN A 52 10.17 -5.58 -18.49
C ASN A 52 9.71 -4.13 -18.35
N ARG A 53 8.41 -3.89 -18.55
CA ARG A 53 7.84 -2.55 -18.39
C ARG A 53 7.83 -2.27 -16.88
N PRO A 54 8.44 -1.16 -16.43
CA PRO A 54 8.41 -0.82 -15.01
C PRO A 54 6.96 -0.60 -14.57
N THR A 55 6.58 -1.20 -13.44
CA THR A 55 5.28 -0.99 -12.81
C THR A 55 5.11 0.49 -12.45
N SER A 56 3.91 1.03 -12.69
CA SER A 56 3.57 2.43 -12.42
C SER A 56 2.10 2.57 -12.00
N ALA A 57 1.77 3.67 -11.32
CA ALA A 57 0.40 4.07 -10.98
C ALA A 57 0.04 5.39 -11.66
N ASN A 58 -1.20 5.48 -12.17
CA ASN A 58 -1.76 6.70 -12.72
C ASN A 58 -2.19 7.67 -11.60
N THR A 59 -2.52 8.91 -11.97
CA THR A 59 -2.87 9.98 -11.01
C THR A 59 -4.07 9.64 -10.13
N ASN A 60 -5.12 9.02 -10.68
CA ASN A 60 -6.32 8.68 -9.92
C ASN A 60 -6.04 7.57 -8.91
N ALA A 61 -5.27 6.55 -9.31
CA ALA A 61 -4.83 5.48 -8.42
C ALA A 61 -3.99 6.04 -7.25
N LEU A 62 -3.15 7.04 -7.51
CA LEU A 62 -2.36 7.69 -6.45
C LEU A 62 -3.24 8.49 -5.49
N LYS A 63 -4.17 9.30 -6.00
CA LYS A 63 -5.12 10.03 -5.14
C LYS A 63 -5.94 9.08 -4.26
N LEU A 64 -6.46 8.00 -4.83
CA LEU A 64 -7.19 6.98 -4.07
C LEU A 64 -6.29 6.28 -3.04
N SER A 65 -5.02 6.03 -3.37
CA SER A 65 -4.06 5.46 -2.43
C SER A 65 -3.73 6.40 -1.27
N CYS A 66 -3.73 7.73 -1.50
CA CYS A 66 -3.58 8.71 -0.42
C CYS A 66 -4.72 8.57 0.58
N GLU A 67 -5.96 8.49 0.09
CA GLU A 67 -7.14 8.29 0.93
C GLU A 67 -7.13 6.93 1.63
N LEU A 68 -6.71 5.86 0.95
CA LEU A 68 -6.58 4.55 1.57
C LEU A 68 -5.62 4.57 2.76
N LEU A 69 -4.43 5.15 2.60
CA LEU A 69 -3.45 5.25 3.69
C LEU A 69 -3.93 6.17 4.81
N ARG A 70 -4.61 7.27 4.48
CA ARG A 70 -5.23 8.15 5.48
C ARG A 70 -6.26 7.40 6.33
N ILE A 71 -7.15 6.64 5.68
CA ILE A 71 -8.17 5.84 6.36
C ILE A 71 -7.53 4.74 7.20
N PHE A 72 -6.55 4.00 6.66
CA PHE A 72 -5.82 2.96 7.40
C PHE A 72 -5.21 3.48 8.71
N ILE A 73 -4.57 4.66 8.67
CA ILE A 73 -3.96 5.27 9.87
C ILE A 73 -5.02 5.80 10.83
N THR A 74 -6.08 6.41 10.30
CA THR A 74 -7.18 6.93 11.12
C THR A 74 -7.87 5.78 11.88
N GLU A 75 -8.15 4.67 11.20
CA GLU A 75 -8.69 3.45 11.81
C GLU A 75 -7.78 2.88 12.89
N ALA A 76 -6.47 2.80 12.62
CA ALA A 76 -5.50 2.33 13.60
C ALA A 76 -5.53 3.17 14.89
N ILE A 77 -5.53 4.51 14.75
CA ILE A 77 -5.55 5.46 15.87
C ILE A 77 -6.87 5.38 16.63
N GLN A 78 -8.01 5.37 15.92
CA GLN A 78 -9.33 5.34 16.55
C GLN A 78 -9.53 4.05 17.35
N ARG A 79 -9.20 2.89 16.77
CA ARG A 79 -9.34 1.60 17.45
C ARG A 79 -8.40 1.48 18.64
N ALA A 80 -7.15 1.91 18.52
CA ALA A 80 -6.21 1.94 19.64
C ALA A 80 -6.67 2.93 20.73
N GLY A 81 -7.24 4.06 20.34
CA GLY A 81 -7.86 5.05 21.23
C GLY A 81 -9.03 4.46 22.02
N THR A 82 -9.93 3.71 21.38
CA THR A 82 -11.04 3.02 22.06
C THR A 82 -10.55 2.03 23.11
N ILE A 83 -9.46 1.31 22.85
CA ILE A 83 -8.86 0.43 23.86
C ILE A 83 -8.29 1.25 25.02
N ALA A 84 -7.53 2.31 24.74
CA ALA A 84 -6.94 3.17 25.77
C ALA A 84 -8.02 3.78 26.68
N GLU A 85 -9.10 4.30 26.09
CA GLU A 85 -10.24 4.86 26.82
C GLU A 85 -10.93 3.83 27.71
N ALA A 86 -11.12 2.59 27.21
CA ALA A 86 -11.71 1.50 27.99
C ALA A 86 -10.83 1.08 29.19
N GLU A 87 -9.52 1.32 29.12
CA GLU A 87 -8.56 1.11 30.21
C GLU A 87 -8.42 2.33 31.13
N GLY A 88 -9.14 3.42 30.86
CA GLY A 88 -9.03 4.68 31.60
C GLY A 88 -7.73 5.45 31.33
N SER A 89 -7.02 5.11 30.25
CA SER A 89 -5.83 5.84 29.80
C SER A 89 -6.22 7.04 28.93
N THR A 90 -5.53 8.17 29.14
CA THR A 90 -5.66 9.37 28.29
C THR A 90 -4.64 9.41 27.16
N MET A 91 -3.81 8.37 27.01
CA MET A 91 -2.74 8.29 26.03
C MET A 91 -2.71 6.92 25.36
N ILE A 92 -2.62 6.91 24.03
CA ILE A 92 -2.42 5.69 23.26
C ILE A 92 -0.98 5.21 23.45
N GLU A 93 -0.83 4.14 24.22
CA GLU A 93 0.41 3.35 24.30
C GLU A 93 0.54 2.31 23.17
N PRO A 94 1.78 1.85 22.86
CA PRO A 94 2.02 0.83 21.84
C PRO A 94 1.22 -0.47 22.05
N THR A 95 0.99 -0.85 23.31
CA THR A 95 0.23 -2.05 23.70
C THR A 95 -1.22 -2.01 23.19
N HIS A 96 -1.85 -0.83 23.09
CA HIS A 96 -3.19 -0.71 22.53
C HIS A 96 -3.19 -0.98 21.02
N LEU A 97 -2.17 -0.49 20.31
CA LEU A 97 -1.99 -0.74 18.88
C LEU A 97 -1.74 -2.23 18.61
N GLU A 98 -0.88 -2.87 19.41
CA GLU A 98 -0.57 -4.31 19.29
C GLU A 98 -1.82 -5.18 19.41
N ARG A 99 -2.78 -4.79 20.27
CA ARG A 99 -4.03 -5.52 20.45
C ARG A 99 -4.99 -5.42 19.26
N ILE A 100 -5.05 -4.28 18.58
CA ILE A 100 -5.92 -4.09 17.41
C ILE A 100 -5.27 -4.56 16.10
N LEU A 101 -3.93 -4.71 16.09
CA LEU A 101 -3.16 -4.99 14.88
C LEU A 101 -3.63 -6.24 14.11
N PRO A 102 -3.95 -7.38 14.75
CA PRO A 102 -4.41 -8.55 14.02
C PRO A 102 -5.68 -8.28 13.21
N GLN A 103 -6.68 -7.60 13.82
CA GLN A 103 -7.92 -7.29 13.12
C GLN A 103 -7.73 -6.17 12.10
N LEU A 104 -6.92 -5.15 12.42
CA LEU A 104 -6.60 -4.08 11.48
C LEU A 104 -5.98 -4.61 10.19
N LEU A 105 -5.12 -5.62 10.27
CA LEU A 105 -4.49 -6.25 9.10
C LEU A 105 -5.40 -7.26 8.39
N LEU A 106 -6.53 -7.67 8.98
CA LEU A 106 -7.52 -8.50 8.31
C LEU A 106 -8.53 -7.65 7.52
N ASP A 107 -8.78 -6.42 7.98
CA ASP A 107 -9.72 -5.50 7.34
C ASP A 107 -9.14 -4.83 6.07
N PHE A 108 -7.81 -4.88 5.89
CA PHE A 108 -7.06 -4.25 4.79
C PHE A 108 -6.16 -5.26 4.07
#